data_AF-A0A949XHL5-F1
#
_entry.id   AF-A0A949XHL5-F1
#
_cell.length_a   1.000
_cell.length_b   1.000
_cell.length_c   1.000
_cell.angle_alpha   90.00
_cell.angle_beta   90.00
_cell.angle_gamma   90.00
#
_symmetry.space_group_name_H-M   'P 1'
#
loop_
_entity.id
_entity.type
_entity.pdbx_description
1 polymer ?
#
loop_
_entity_poly.entity_id
_entity_poly.type
_entity_poly.pdbx_seq_one_letter_code
_entity_poly.pdbx_strand_id
1 'polypeptide(L)'
;MMMSLLSMFLPEATIARFVPYKLLIEIIGIVLLAGAFYVALSIHDARKIKEGEAITQAKWDQDKLQRAAAQAKADADQEERFQKMRTNFQQHNQEVSDDHQKAVDELNAKLVAARANVRAAGGLRIPSAGLCDGSGKAGTETHGTSGRDADAAGTVALPEQTANDLLSLADEADRVTEIARSCQAWIRKQGFYGD
;
A
#
# COMPACT_ATOMS: atom_id res chain seq x y z
N MET A 1 -65.32 -98.83 -28.69
CA MET A 1 -65.56 -99.61 -29.91
C MET A 1 -65.39 -98.66 -31.08
N MET A 2 -64.31 -98.87 -31.85
CA MET A 2 -63.99 -98.39 -33.20
C MET A 2 -64.00 -96.86 -33.45
N MET A 3 -62.84 -96.24 -33.75
CA MET A 3 -62.16 -96.21 -35.07
C MET A 3 -63.14 -95.76 -36.16
N SER A 4 -62.85 -94.82 -37.05
CA SER A 4 -61.56 -94.50 -37.66
C SER A 4 -61.82 -93.40 -38.69
N LEU A 5 -60.75 -92.67 -39.03
CA LEU A 5 -60.48 -92.19 -40.39
C LEU A 5 -61.51 -91.22 -40.99
N LEU A 6 -61.34 -89.92 -40.72
CA LEU A 6 -61.43 -88.93 -41.80
C LEU A 6 -60.53 -87.72 -41.54
N SER A 7 -59.28 -88.01 -41.18
CA SER A 7 -58.15 -87.08 -41.31
C SER A 7 -57.62 -87.17 -42.74
N MET A 8 -58.30 -86.57 -43.71
CA MET A 8 -57.73 -86.38 -45.05
C MET A 8 -58.53 -85.34 -45.81
N PHE A 9 -57.82 -84.38 -46.40
CA PHE A 9 -58.30 -83.27 -47.23
C PHE A 9 -58.80 -82.01 -46.49
N LEU A 10 -57.94 -81.44 -45.63
CA LEU A 10 -57.78 -79.98 -45.65
C LEU A 10 -56.82 -79.62 -46.81
N PRO A 11 -57.14 -78.63 -47.65
CA PRO A 11 -56.22 -78.16 -48.67
C PRO A 11 -55.04 -77.44 -48.01
N GLU A 12 -53.86 -78.05 -48.04
CA GLU A 12 -52.59 -77.53 -47.49
C GLU A 12 -52.09 -76.23 -48.15
N ALA A 13 -52.85 -75.61 -49.07
CA ALA A 13 -52.39 -74.47 -49.87
C ALA A 13 -52.61 -73.09 -49.22
N THR A 14 -53.37 -72.97 -48.13
CA THR A 14 -53.72 -71.67 -47.52
C THR A 14 -52.95 -71.31 -46.26
N ILE A 15 -52.17 -72.22 -45.68
CA ILE A 15 -51.33 -71.94 -44.50
C ILE A 15 -50.00 -71.29 -44.90
N ALA A 16 -49.52 -71.52 -46.13
CA ALA A 16 -48.26 -70.96 -46.63
C ALA A 16 -48.26 -69.44 -46.88
N ARG A 17 -49.45 -68.78 -46.95
CA ARG A 17 -49.57 -67.33 -47.18
C ARG A 17 -49.68 -66.46 -45.93
N PHE A 18 -50.00 -67.03 -44.76
CA PHE A 18 -50.12 -66.27 -43.49
C PHE A 18 -48.85 -66.25 -42.63
N VAL A 19 -47.99 -67.26 -42.79
CA VAL A 19 -46.67 -67.34 -42.14
C VAL A 19 -45.77 -66.13 -42.43
N PRO A 20 -45.68 -65.57 -43.66
CA PRO A 20 -44.84 -64.39 -43.90
C PRO A 20 -45.37 -63.10 -43.25
N TYR A 21 -46.69 -62.93 -43.10
CA TYR A 21 -47.27 -61.71 -42.52
C TYR A 21 -47.09 -61.60 -41.00
N LYS A 22 -47.17 -62.72 -40.28
CA LYS A 22 -46.90 -62.72 -38.83
C LYS A 22 -45.43 -62.37 -38.52
N LEU A 23 -44.50 -62.92 -39.28
CA LEU A 23 -43.08 -62.59 -39.17
C LEU A 23 -42.81 -61.11 -39.47
N LEU A 24 -43.46 -60.53 -40.48
CA LEU A 24 -43.32 -59.10 -40.78
C LEU A 24 -43.82 -58.20 -39.65
N ILE A 25 -44.94 -58.54 -39.01
CA ILE A 25 -45.48 -57.76 -37.87
C ILE A 25 -44.54 -57.81 -36.67
N GLU A 26 -43.97 -58.98 -36.36
CA GLU A 26 -43.00 -59.11 -35.27
C GLU A 26 -41.70 -58.34 -35.55
N ILE A 27 -41.19 -58.40 -36.78
CA ILE A 27 -40.00 -57.63 -37.19
C ILE A 27 -40.28 -56.12 -37.09
N ILE A 28 -41.42 -55.64 -37.58
CA ILE A 28 -41.81 -54.23 -37.45
C ILE A 28 -41.93 -53.83 -35.98
N GLY A 29 -42.53 -54.67 -35.14
CA GLY A 29 -42.63 -54.44 -33.69
C GLY A 29 -41.26 -54.33 -33.02
N ILE A 30 -40.32 -55.21 -33.37
CA ILE A 30 -38.94 -55.18 -32.86
C ILE A 30 -38.21 -53.92 -33.32
N VAL A 31 -38.36 -53.52 -34.60
CA VAL A 31 -37.73 -52.31 -35.14
C VAL A 31 -38.26 -51.05 -34.46
N LEU A 32 -39.58 -50.98 -34.22
CA LEU A 32 -40.18 -49.84 -33.52
C LEU A 32 -39.74 -49.77 -32.05
N LEU A 33 -39.66 -50.92 -31.36
CA LEU A 33 -39.16 -50.98 -29.99
C LEU A 33 -37.67 -50.60 -29.90
N ALA A 34 -36.85 -51.09 -30.82
CA ALA A 34 -35.43 -50.72 -30.91
C ALA A 34 -35.26 -49.21 -31.20
N GLY A 35 -36.09 -48.66 -32.10
CA GLY A 35 -36.10 -47.22 -32.40
C GLY A 35 -36.52 -46.38 -31.19
N ALA A 36 -37.59 -46.76 -30.49
CA ALA A 36 -38.05 -46.07 -29.28
C ALA A 36 -37.00 -46.14 -28.15
N PHE A 37 -36.34 -47.28 -27.99
CA PHE A 37 -35.27 -47.46 -27.01
C PHE A 37 -34.05 -46.57 -27.32
N TYR A 38 -33.65 -46.49 -28.59
CA TYR A 38 -32.56 -45.61 -29.03
C TYR A 38 -32.88 -44.13 -28.76
N VAL A 39 -34.10 -43.68 -29.07
CA VAL A 39 -34.55 -42.31 -28.77
C VAL A 39 -34.56 -42.05 -27.26
N ALA A 40 -35.05 -42.99 -26.46
CA ALA A 40 -35.06 -42.85 -25.00
C ALA A 40 -33.65 -42.70 -24.41
N LEU A 41 -32.68 -43.49 -24.90
CA LEU A 41 -31.27 -43.39 -24.48
C LEU A 41 -30.66 -42.03 -24.86
N SER A 42 -30.85 -41.58 -26.10
CA SER A 42 -30.31 -40.29 -26.55
C SER A 42 -30.85 -39.09 -25.74
N ILE A 43 -32.14 -39.11 -25.38
CA ILE A 43 -32.75 -38.06 -24.54
C ILE A 43 -32.17 -38.11 -23.12
N HIS A 44 -31.99 -39.30 -22.56
CA HIS A 44 -31.46 -39.47 -21.22
C HIS A 44 -29.99 -39.01 -21.13
N ASP A 45 -29.16 -39.34 -22.12
CA ASP A 45 -27.76 -38.90 -22.16
C ASP A 45 -27.66 -37.38 -22.35
N ALA A 46 -28.52 -36.80 -23.21
CA ALA A 46 -28.59 -35.35 -23.40
C ALA A 46 -29.01 -34.61 -22.11
N ARG A 47 -29.87 -35.21 -21.28
CA ARG A 47 -30.24 -34.62 -19.97
C ARG A 47 -29.06 -34.64 -19.00
N LYS A 48 -28.35 -35.76 -18.90
CA LYS A 48 -27.17 -35.88 -18.02
C LYS A 48 -26.08 -34.89 -18.37
N ILE A 49 -25.84 -34.66 -19.66
CA ILE A 49 -24.85 -33.66 -20.12
C ILE A 49 -25.28 -32.26 -19.68
N LYS A 50 -26.54 -31.88 -19.92
CA LYS A 50 -27.08 -30.56 -19.52
C LYS A 50 -27.05 -30.34 -18.00
N GLU A 51 -27.37 -31.36 -17.21
CA GLU A 51 -27.27 -31.29 -15.76
C GLU A 51 -25.82 -31.12 -15.30
N GLY A 52 -24.87 -31.82 -15.93
CA GLY A 52 -23.44 -31.69 -15.64
C GLY A 52 -22.89 -30.30 -15.97
N GLU A 53 -23.29 -29.72 -17.11
CA GLU A 53 -22.95 -28.36 -17.52
C GLU A 53 -23.51 -27.33 -16.53
N ALA A 54 -24.78 -27.46 -16.15
CA ALA A 54 -25.43 -26.55 -15.20
C ALA A 54 -24.75 -26.57 -13.81
N ILE A 55 -24.37 -27.74 -13.31
CA ILE A 55 -23.64 -27.87 -12.04
C ILE A 55 -22.25 -27.24 -12.14
N THR A 56 -21.56 -27.44 -13.27
CA THR A 56 -20.22 -26.89 -13.50
C THR A 56 -20.28 -25.36 -13.60
N GLN A 57 -21.27 -24.83 -14.30
CA GLN A 57 -21.48 -23.39 -14.43
C GLN A 57 -21.86 -22.77 -13.08
N ALA A 58 -22.73 -23.41 -12.29
CA ALA A 58 -23.07 -22.95 -10.95
C ALA A 58 -21.83 -22.87 -10.03
N LYS A 59 -20.95 -23.88 -10.08
CA LYS A 59 -19.68 -23.86 -9.34
C LYS A 59 -18.76 -22.73 -9.80
N TRP A 60 -18.67 -22.52 -11.11
CA TRP A 60 -17.86 -21.45 -11.69
C TRP A 60 -18.37 -20.05 -11.31
N ASP A 61 -19.69 -19.86 -11.31
CA ASP A 61 -20.31 -18.60 -10.92
C ASP A 61 -20.14 -18.34 -9.41
N GLN A 62 -20.26 -19.38 -8.58
CA GLN A 62 -19.96 -19.28 -7.15
C GLN A 62 -18.48 -18.92 -6.90
N ASP A 63 -17.55 -19.57 -7.61
CA ASP A 63 -16.12 -19.27 -7.50
C ASP A 63 -15.79 -17.84 -7.96
N LYS A 64 -16.42 -17.36 -9.04
CA LYS A 64 -16.31 -15.97 -9.47
C LYS A 64 -16.77 -14.99 -8.40
N LEU A 65 -17.92 -15.26 -7.76
CA LEU A 65 -18.43 -14.40 -6.68
C LEU A 65 -17.49 -14.41 -5.47
N GLN A 66 -16.93 -15.57 -5.11
CA GLN A 66 -15.95 -15.67 -4.03
C GLN A 66 -14.67 -14.89 -4.35
N ARG A 67 -14.15 -15.01 -5.58
CA ARG A 67 -12.99 -14.24 -6.04
C ARG A 67 -13.26 -12.73 -6.04
N ALA A 68 -14.42 -12.31 -6.53
CA ALA A 68 -14.81 -10.90 -6.51
C ALA A 68 -14.93 -10.36 -5.08
N ALA A 69 -15.53 -11.14 -4.16
CA ALA A 69 -15.62 -10.75 -2.75
C ALA A 69 -14.25 -10.71 -2.06
N ALA A 70 -13.37 -11.65 -2.37
CA ALA A 70 -12.00 -11.67 -1.85
C ALA A 70 -11.18 -10.48 -2.36
N GLN A 71 -11.32 -10.12 -3.65
CA GLN A 71 -10.70 -8.94 -4.24
C GLN A 71 -11.22 -7.65 -3.59
N ALA A 72 -12.54 -7.49 -3.50
CA ALA A 72 -13.14 -6.31 -2.86
C ALA A 72 -12.69 -6.15 -1.39
N LYS A 73 -12.53 -7.26 -0.66
CA LYS A 73 -11.98 -7.23 0.70
C LYS A 73 -10.51 -6.82 0.70
N ALA A 74 -9.69 -7.38 -0.20
CA ALA A 74 -8.28 -7.02 -0.30
C ALA A 74 -8.11 -5.53 -0.67
N ASP A 75 -8.93 -5.01 -1.57
CA ASP A 75 -8.92 -3.61 -1.97
C ASP A 75 -9.33 -2.70 -0.80
N ALA A 76 -10.35 -3.07 -0.03
CA ALA A 76 -10.77 -2.35 1.17
C ALA A 76 -9.68 -2.36 2.25
N ASP A 77 -9.05 -3.51 2.50
CA ASP A 77 -7.93 -3.64 3.45
C ASP A 77 -6.72 -2.80 3.00
N GLN A 78 -6.45 -2.73 1.69
CA GLN A 78 -5.40 -1.87 1.14
C GLN A 78 -5.72 -0.39 1.31
N GLU A 79 -6.93 0.04 0.97
CA GLU A 79 -7.36 1.43 1.15
C GLU A 79 -7.26 1.84 2.61
N GLU A 80 -7.72 1.00 3.55
CA GLU A 80 -7.61 1.28 4.99
C GLU A 80 -6.14 1.44 5.42
N ARG A 81 -5.23 0.59 4.93
CA ARG A 81 -3.79 0.71 5.18
C ARG A 81 -3.22 2.01 4.62
N PHE A 82 -3.59 2.39 3.40
CA PHE A 82 -3.15 3.64 2.80
C PHE A 82 -3.68 4.86 3.55
N GLN A 83 -4.94 4.84 3.99
CA GLN A 83 -5.52 5.92 4.80
C GLN A 83 -4.79 6.07 6.13
N LYS A 84 -4.57 4.96 6.85
CA LYS A 84 -3.79 4.96 8.11
C LYS A 84 -2.36 5.48 7.91
N MET A 85 -1.71 5.02 6.85
CA MET A 85 -0.37 5.47 6.50
C MET A 85 -0.35 6.98 6.21
N ARG A 86 -1.31 7.47 5.42
CA ARG A 86 -1.45 8.89 5.10
C ARG A 86 -1.70 9.74 6.34
N THR A 87 -2.58 9.32 7.24
CA THR A 87 -2.84 10.05 8.49
C THR A 87 -1.60 10.10 9.38
N ASN A 88 -0.86 9.00 9.49
CA ASN A 88 0.36 8.96 10.28
C ASN A 88 1.44 9.88 9.69
N PHE A 89 1.65 9.84 8.37
CA PHE A 89 2.58 10.76 7.69
C PHE A 89 2.17 12.22 7.88
N GLN A 90 0.88 12.53 7.79
CA GLN A 90 0.37 13.89 7.98
C GLN A 90 0.62 14.38 9.42
N GLN A 91 0.34 13.54 10.43
CA GLN A 91 0.59 13.87 11.83
C GLN A 91 2.09 14.09 12.09
N HIS A 92 2.95 13.18 11.65
CA HIS A 92 4.40 13.32 11.82
C HIS A 92 4.94 14.58 11.13
N ASN A 93 4.45 14.90 9.93
CA ASN A 93 4.87 16.10 9.22
C ASN A 93 4.41 17.38 9.95
N GLN A 94 3.19 17.39 10.50
CA GLN A 94 2.68 18.50 11.31
C GLN A 94 3.54 18.69 12.56
N GLU A 95 3.82 17.62 13.30
CA GLU A 95 4.68 17.69 14.49
C GLU A 95 6.07 18.24 14.18
N VAL A 96 6.72 17.76 13.12
CA VAL A 96 8.05 18.25 12.73
C VAL A 96 8.00 19.73 12.33
N SER A 97 6.92 20.16 11.65
CA SER A 97 6.74 21.56 11.27
C SER A 97 6.53 22.45 12.49
N ASP A 98 5.71 22.00 13.45
CA ASP A 98 5.45 22.73 14.70
C ASP A 98 6.70 22.82 15.57
N ASP A 99 7.48 21.73 15.67
CA ASP A 99 8.74 21.70 16.41
C ASP A 99 9.78 22.63 15.77
N HIS A 100 9.87 22.64 14.44
CA HIS A 100 10.75 23.55 13.71
C HIS A 100 10.35 25.01 13.91
N GLN A 101 9.05 25.34 13.84
CA GLN A 101 8.57 26.70 14.06
C GLN A 101 8.91 27.19 15.47
N LYS A 102 8.70 26.35 16.50
CA LYS A 102 9.09 26.68 17.88
C LYS A 102 10.58 26.92 18.04
N ALA A 103 11.42 26.09 17.40
CA ALA A 103 12.87 26.25 17.44
C ALA A 103 13.33 27.56 16.78
N VAL A 104 12.73 27.91 15.64
CA VAL A 104 12.99 29.19 14.96
C VAL A 104 12.56 30.38 15.83
N ASP A 105 11.39 30.30 16.47
CA ASP A 105 10.92 31.36 17.36
C ASP A 105 11.84 31.54 18.58
N GLU A 106 12.34 30.44 19.16
CA GLU A 106 13.31 30.47 20.27
C GLU A 106 14.66 31.07 19.84
N LEU A 107 15.16 30.71 18.66
CA LEU A 107 16.38 31.30 18.08
C LEU A 107 16.21 32.81 17.87
N ASN A 108 15.08 33.23 17.30
CA ASN A 108 14.79 34.65 17.12
C ASN A 108 14.76 35.41 18.46
N ALA A 109 14.13 34.84 19.49
CA ALA A 109 14.13 35.43 20.82
C ALA A 109 15.55 35.57 21.42
N LYS A 110 16.38 34.53 21.27
CA LYS A 110 17.80 34.56 21.69
C LYS A 110 18.60 35.63 20.94
N LEU A 111 18.39 35.77 19.63
CA LEU A 111 19.06 36.79 18.82
C LEU A 111 18.67 38.21 19.21
N VAL A 112 17.39 38.47 19.45
CA VAL A 112 16.93 39.78 19.92
C VAL A 112 17.55 40.11 21.28
N ALA A 113 17.58 39.15 22.21
CA ALA A 113 18.22 39.30 23.51
C ALA A 113 19.74 39.52 23.38
N ALA A 114 20.43 38.76 22.53
CA ALA A 114 21.87 38.91 22.29
C ALA A 114 22.19 40.30 21.70
N ARG A 115 21.44 40.75 20.70
CA ARG A 115 21.59 42.11 20.13
C ARG A 115 21.36 43.20 21.17
N ALA A 116 20.34 43.05 22.02
CA ALA A 116 20.07 43.98 23.12
C ALA A 116 21.22 44.02 24.14
N ASN A 117 21.76 42.85 24.51
CA ASN A 117 22.89 42.73 25.44
C ASN A 117 24.17 43.36 24.86
N VAL A 118 24.47 43.11 23.57
CA VAL A 118 25.63 43.72 22.90
C VAL A 118 25.51 45.25 22.85
N ARG A 119 24.32 45.79 22.53
CA ARG A 119 24.09 47.24 22.57
C ARG A 119 24.23 47.81 23.98
N ALA A 120 23.67 47.13 24.99
CA ALA A 120 23.78 47.55 26.39
C ALA A 120 25.24 47.50 26.91
N ALA A 121 26.07 46.61 26.37
CA ALA A 121 27.49 46.51 26.68
C ALA A 121 28.38 47.53 25.93
N GLY A 122 27.81 48.35 25.04
CA GLY A 122 28.54 49.34 24.26
C GLY A 122 29.17 48.81 22.98
N GLY A 123 28.64 47.71 22.43
CA GLY A 123 29.11 47.10 21.19
C GLY A 123 30.03 45.89 21.40
N LEU A 124 30.34 45.19 20.31
CA LEU A 124 31.24 44.03 20.33
C LEU A 124 32.67 44.52 20.53
N ARG A 125 33.41 43.93 21.47
CA ARG A 125 34.79 44.31 21.82
C ARG A 125 35.73 43.13 21.62
N ILE A 126 36.93 43.41 21.12
CA ILE A 126 38.00 42.41 20.98
C ILE A 126 39.23 42.84 21.76
N PRO A 127 40.02 41.91 22.33
CA PRO A 127 41.27 42.25 23.00
C PRO A 127 42.23 42.96 22.04
N SER A 128 42.78 44.10 22.48
CA SER A 128 43.69 44.95 21.72
C SER A 128 45.09 44.33 21.57
N ALA A 129 45.43 43.37 22.44
CA ALA A 129 46.69 42.66 22.40
C ALA A 129 46.72 41.70 21.19
N GLY A 130 47.44 42.10 20.13
CA GLY A 130 47.71 41.25 18.96
C GLY A 130 47.09 41.71 17.64
N LEU A 131 46.36 42.83 17.59
CA LEU A 131 45.76 43.32 16.34
C LEU A 131 46.76 43.76 15.26
N CYS A 132 48.01 44.09 15.64
CA CYS A 132 49.01 44.64 14.71
C CYS A 132 50.40 44.00 14.81
N ASP A 133 50.60 43.02 15.69
CA ASP A 133 51.84 42.26 15.75
C ASP A 133 51.55 40.85 15.22
N GLY A 134 52.11 40.52 14.05
CA GLY A 134 51.99 39.22 13.39
C GLY A 134 52.59 38.03 14.17
N SER A 135 52.76 38.16 15.49
CA SER A 135 53.26 37.13 16.41
C SER A 135 52.28 36.79 17.53
N GLY A 136 50.97 36.96 17.29
CA GLY A 136 49.91 36.66 18.27
C GLY A 136 49.91 35.19 18.71
N LYS A 137 50.51 34.91 19.88
CA LYS A 137 50.24 33.68 20.62
C LYS A 137 48.74 33.62 20.91
N ALA A 138 48.08 32.56 20.45
CA ALA A 138 46.69 32.26 20.78
C ALA A 138 46.54 32.28 22.30
N GLY A 139 45.89 33.33 22.82
CA GLY A 139 45.54 33.43 24.23
C GLY A 139 44.48 32.39 24.53
N THR A 140 44.79 31.51 25.49
CA THR A 140 43.92 30.45 25.99
C THR A 140 42.58 31.04 26.42
N GLU A 141 41.47 30.48 25.93
CA GLU A 141 40.11 30.82 26.36
C GLU A 141 40.01 30.65 27.88
N THR A 142 40.00 31.77 28.60
CA THR A 142 39.85 31.75 30.05
C THR A 142 38.36 31.90 30.34
N HIS A 143 37.77 30.84 30.89
CA HIS A 143 36.39 30.84 31.37
C HIS A 143 36.16 31.96 32.40
N GLY A 144 35.17 32.81 32.09
CA GLY A 144 34.30 33.56 32.99
C GLY A 144 34.91 34.19 34.24
N THR A 145 34.95 35.52 34.27
CA THR A 145 34.61 36.27 35.48
C THR A 145 33.99 37.60 35.10
N SER A 146 32.73 37.77 35.51
CA SER A 146 31.94 38.99 35.43
C SER A 146 32.65 40.17 36.09
N GLY A 147 32.95 41.21 35.33
CA GLY A 147 33.43 42.49 35.86
C GLY A 147 33.35 43.60 34.80
N ARG A 148 32.33 44.46 34.90
CA ARG A 148 32.04 45.56 33.96
C ARG A 148 33.16 46.59 33.76
N ASP A 149 34.19 46.58 34.61
CA ASP A 149 35.20 47.65 34.64
C ASP A 149 36.63 47.19 34.33
N ALA A 150 36.90 45.88 34.24
CA ALA A 150 38.26 45.37 34.00
C ALA A 150 38.62 45.22 32.51
N ASP A 151 37.62 45.12 31.63
CA ASP A 151 37.82 44.83 30.20
C ASP A 151 38.11 46.07 29.35
N ALA A 152 37.97 47.28 29.90
CA ALA A 152 38.13 48.53 29.15
C ALA A 152 39.60 48.88 28.83
N ALA A 153 40.56 48.39 29.63
CA ALA A 153 41.96 48.81 29.54
C ALA A 153 42.78 48.10 28.44
N GLY A 154 42.19 47.13 27.73
CA GLY A 154 42.89 46.33 26.73
C GLY A 154 41.98 45.77 25.64
N THR A 155 40.86 46.44 25.34
CA THR A 155 39.94 46.02 24.27
C THR A 155 39.62 47.17 23.32
N VAL A 156 39.46 46.85 22.04
CA VAL A 156 39.03 47.79 21.00
C VAL A 156 37.59 47.45 20.61
N ALA A 157 36.73 48.46 20.53
CA ALA A 157 35.37 48.30 20.03
C ALA A 157 35.40 48.05 18.51
N LEU A 158 34.68 47.04 18.04
CA LEU A 158 34.51 46.81 16.61
C LEU A 158 33.69 47.94 15.97
N PRO A 159 33.98 48.30 14.71
CA PRO A 159 33.07 49.10 13.90
C PRO A 159 31.68 48.47 13.89
N GLU A 160 30.65 49.30 14.02
CA GLU A 160 29.25 48.86 14.09
C GLU A 160 28.86 47.95 12.92
N GLN A 161 29.34 48.27 11.72
CA GLN A 161 29.09 47.47 10.51
C GLN A 161 29.65 46.05 10.65
N THR A 162 30.91 45.91 11.08
CA THR A 162 31.55 44.60 11.29
C THR A 162 30.87 43.81 12.42
N ALA A 163 30.45 44.47 13.50
CA ALA A 163 29.71 43.82 14.57
C ALA A 163 28.35 43.28 14.09
N ASN A 164 27.63 44.06 13.26
CA ASN A 164 26.37 43.62 12.67
C ASN A 164 26.55 42.47 11.67
N ASP A 165 27.59 42.51 10.84
CA ASP A 165 27.90 41.45 9.88
C ASP A 165 28.24 40.13 10.60
N LEU A 166 29.02 40.18 11.69
CA LEU A 166 29.33 39.00 12.50
C LEU A 166 28.09 38.41 13.18
N LEU A 167 27.20 39.27 13.70
CA LEU A 167 25.93 38.83 14.27
C LEU A 167 24.99 38.25 13.21
N SER A 168 25.02 38.77 11.98
CA SER A 168 24.26 38.24 10.85
C SER A 168 24.82 36.90 10.37
N LEU A 169 26.14 36.74 10.38
CA LEU A 169 26.78 35.48 10.00
C LEU A 169 26.51 34.38 11.02
N ALA A 170 26.52 34.71 12.32
CA ALA A 170 26.13 33.79 13.38
C ALA A 170 24.65 33.36 13.25
N ASP A 171 23.75 34.31 12.96
CA ASP A 171 22.33 34.03 12.70
C ASP A 171 22.14 33.07 11.51
N GLU A 172 22.83 33.31 10.39
CA GLU A 172 22.76 32.42 9.23
C GLU A 172 23.29 31.02 9.54
N ALA A 173 24.39 30.91 10.29
CA ALA A 173 24.94 29.63 10.73
C ALA A 173 23.97 28.85 11.63
N ASP A 174 23.31 29.54 12.57
CA ASP A 174 22.30 28.94 13.44
C ASP A 174 21.08 28.47 12.65
N ARG A 175 20.60 29.25 11.67
CA ARG A 175 19.49 28.86 10.78
C ARG A 175 19.80 27.61 9.97
N VAL A 176 20.97 27.55 9.34
CA VAL A 176 21.39 26.37 8.56
C VAL A 176 21.51 25.14 9.45
N THR A 177 22.03 25.31 10.67
CA THR A 177 22.13 24.22 11.66
C THR A 177 20.74 23.73 12.09
N GLU A 178 19.78 24.63 12.27
CA GLU A 178 18.41 24.27 12.63
C GLU A 178 17.68 23.56 11.47
N ILE A 179 17.90 23.97 10.23
CA ILE A 179 17.39 23.27 9.05
C ILE A 179 18.00 21.86 8.95
N ALA A 180 19.31 21.72 9.18
CA ALA A 180 19.95 20.41 9.19
C ALA A 180 19.40 19.51 10.32
N ARG A 181 19.17 20.08 11.50
CA ARG A 181 18.58 19.39 12.65
C ARG A 181 17.14 18.96 12.38
N SER A 182 16.30 19.81 11.80
CA SER A 182 14.91 19.49 11.45
C SER A 182 14.84 18.41 10.37
N CYS A 183 15.72 18.46 9.36
CA CYS A 183 15.88 17.39 8.37
C CYS A 183 16.25 16.06 9.05
N GLN A 184 17.24 16.07 9.95
CA GLN A 184 17.66 14.87 10.67
C GLN A 184 16.55 14.31 11.57
N ALA A 185 15.79 15.18 12.26
CA ALA A 185 14.65 14.80 13.07
C ALA A 185 13.54 14.16 12.23
N TRP A 186 13.25 14.73 11.05
CA TRP A 186 12.30 14.17 10.11
C TRP A 186 12.72 12.77 9.63
N ILE A 187 13.97 12.61 9.19
CA ILE A 187 14.52 11.32 8.73
C ILE A 187 14.41 10.24 9.83
N ARG A 188 14.70 10.61 11.09
CA ARG A 188 14.57 9.70 12.25
C ARG A 188 13.12 9.33 12.53
N LYS A 189 12.19 10.30 12.54
CA LYS A 189 10.75 10.01 12.78
C LYS A 189 10.12 9.15 11.68
N GLN A 190 10.62 9.23 10.46
CA GLN A 190 10.13 8.41 9.33
C GLN A 190 10.77 7.01 9.23
N GLY A 191 11.69 6.66 10.13
CA GLY A 191 12.27 5.31 10.19
C GLY A 191 13.24 4.98 9.05
N PHE A 192 13.84 5.99 8.40
CA PHE A 192 14.87 5.76 7.37
C PHE A 192 16.22 5.32 7.95
N TYR A 193 16.37 5.36 9.27
CA TYR A 193 17.43 4.65 9.97
C TYR A 193 16.89 3.27 10.31
N GLY A 194 17.43 2.22 9.66
CA GLY A 194 17.19 0.85 10.09
C GLY A 194 17.75 0.64 11.49
N ASP A 195 17.02 -0.14 12.29
CA ASP A 195 17.55 -0.70 13.54
C ASP A 195 18.76 -1.62 13.26
#